data_AF-A0A2E6N3F4-F1
#
_entry.id   AF-A0A2E6N3F4-F1
#
_cell.length_a   1.000
_cell.length_b   1.000
_cell.length_c   1.000
_cell.angle_alpha   90.00
_cell.angle_beta   90.00
_cell.angle_gamma   90.00
#
_symmetry.space_group_name_H-M   'P 1'
#
loop_
_entity.id
_entity.type
_entity.pdbx_description
1 polymer ?
#
loop_
_entity_poly.entity_id
_entity_poly.type
_entity_poly.pdbx_seq_one_letter_code
_entity_poly.pdbx_strand_id
1 'polypeptide(L)'
;MQTKEEHEYESFEQDVDMLVQSLKESFESTQANYRIDDLNNSIYIYLEGLEDYSEQEVEEFSAPLLEELDLDFEHIFLLTLLA
;
A
#
# COMPACT_ATOMS: atom_id res chain seq x y z
N MET A 1 24.28 17.83 -9.47
CA MET A 1 24.65 16.50 -8.96
C MET A 1 23.39 15.98 -8.33
N GLN A 2 22.65 15.14 -9.05
CA GLN A 2 21.43 14.52 -8.54
C GLN A 2 21.91 13.43 -7.57
N THR A 3 21.68 13.64 -6.28
CA THR A 3 22.14 12.74 -5.22
C THR A 3 21.39 11.43 -5.33
N LYS A 4 22.08 10.30 -5.13
CA LYS A 4 21.49 8.94 -5.17
C LYS A 4 20.18 8.82 -4.38
N GLU A 5 20.08 9.57 -3.28
CA GLU A 5 18.91 9.65 -2.42
C GLU A 5 17.63 10.09 -3.16
N GLU A 6 17.71 10.97 -4.17
CA GLU A 6 16.53 11.38 -4.95
C GLU A 6 16.03 10.26 -5.87
N HIS A 7 16.94 9.47 -6.45
CA HIS A 7 16.59 8.34 -7.32
C HIS A 7 15.99 7.16 -6.54
N GLU A 8 16.48 6.94 -5.32
CA GLU A 8 15.94 5.90 -4.42
C GLU A 8 14.53 6.30 -3.93
N TYR A 9 14.31 7.59 -3.64
CA TYR A 9 13.00 8.10 -3.23
C TYR A 9 11.96 8.04 -4.35
N GLU A 10 12.33 8.41 -5.59
CA GLU A 10 11.43 8.31 -6.76
C GLU A 10 11.05 6.86 -7.09
N SER A 11 11.94 5.89 -6.88
CA SER A 11 11.64 4.47 -7.08
C SER A 11 10.66 3.95 -6.02
N PHE A 12 10.89 4.34 -4.77
CA PHE A 12 10.04 3.94 -3.65
C PHE A 12 8.60 4.44 -3.78
N GLU A 13 8.40 5.71 -4.18
CA GLU A 13 7.04 6.23 -4.44
C GLU A 13 6.35 5.44 -5.57
N GLN A 14 7.09 5.02 -6.59
CA GLN A 14 6.54 4.19 -7.67
C GLN A 14 6.14 2.79 -7.18
N ASP A 15 6.95 2.17 -6.33
CA ASP A 15 6.65 0.85 -5.76
C ASP A 15 5.40 0.91 -4.86
N VAL A 16 5.26 1.97 -4.06
CA VAL A 16 4.06 2.23 -3.25
C VAL A 16 2.83 2.47 -4.13
N ASP A 17 2.95 3.30 -5.18
CA ASP A 17 1.85 3.54 -6.10
C ASP A 17 1.42 2.24 -6.80
N MET A 18 2.38 1.39 -7.20
CA MET A 18 2.10 0.07 -7.76
C MET A 18 1.36 -0.84 -6.77
N LEU A 19 1.76 -0.85 -5.49
CA LEU A 19 1.06 -1.60 -4.46
C LEU A 19 -0.39 -1.14 -4.35
N VAL A 20 -0.61 0.16 -4.20
CA VAL A 20 -1.94 0.74 -4.00
C VAL A 20 -2.83 0.47 -5.21
N GLN A 21 -2.31 0.57 -6.43
CA GLN A 21 -3.07 0.21 -7.63
C GLN A 21 -3.39 -1.28 -7.68
N SER A 22 -2.45 -2.15 -7.36
CA SER A 22 -2.66 -3.60 -7.40
C SER A 22 -3.70 -4.05 -6.37
N LEU A 23 -3.66 -3.46 -5.17
CA LEU A 23 -4.68 -3.66 -4.14
C LEU A 23 -6.03 -3.11 -4.60
N LYS A 24 -6.05 -1.90 -5.16
CA LYS A 24 -7.29 -1.30 -5.70
C LYS A 24 -7.95 -2.19 -6.74
N GLU A 25 -7.18 -2.76 -7.66
CA GLU A 25 -7.69 -3.72 -8.65
C GLU A 25 -8.17 -5.02 -8.01
N SER A 26 -7.43 -5.54 -7.03
CA SER A 26 -7.74 -6.80 -6.34
C SER A 26 -9.01 -6.73 -5.50
N PHE A 27 -9.26 -5.59 -4.85
CA PHE A 27 -10.44 -5.34 -4.02
C PHE A 27 -11.59 -4.66 -4.79
N GLU A 28 -11.48 -4.56 -6.11
CA GLU A 28 -12.45 -3.87 -6.99
C GLU A 28 -12.81 -2.44 -6.52
N SER A 29 -11.89 -1.78 -5.83
CA SER A 29 -12.11 -0.47 -5.20
C SER A 29 -12.13 0.65 -6.25
N THR A 30 -13.12 1.54 -6.17
CA THR A 30 -13.15 2.74 -7.02
C THR A 30 -12.14 3.80 -6.56
N GLN A 31 -11.93 3.90 -5.25
CA GLN A 31 -11.02 4.84 -4.62
C GLN A 31 -10.00 4.12 -3.74
N ALA A 32 -8.76 4.62 -3.81
CA ALA A 32 -7.65 4.17 -3.00
C ALA A 32 -6.80 5.39 -2.63
N ASN A 33 -6.27 5.42 -1.41
CA ASN A 33 -5.36 6.44 -0.92
C ASN A 33 -4.31 5.78 -0.02
N TYR A 34 -3.19 6.44 0.22
CA TYR A 34 -2.21 5.96 1.17
C TYR A 34 -1.62 7.10 1.99
N ARG A 35 -1.09 6.75 3.14
CA ARG A 35 -0.36 7.66 4.01
C ARG A 35 0.85 6.94 4.58
N ILE A 36 2.01 7.53 4.38
CA ILE A 36 3.25 7.06 4.96
C ILE A 36 3.46 7.76 6.31
N ASP A 37 3.90 6.99 7.30
CA ASP A 37 4.34 7.45 8.61
C ASP A 37 5.82 7.09 8.78
N ASP A 38 6.69 8.04 8.40
CA ASP A 38 8.15 7.89 8.48
C ASP A 38 8.65 7.69 9.92
N LEU A 39 7.92 8.17 10.94
CA LEU A 39 8.33 8.06 12.34
C LEU A 39 8.20 6.62 12.85
N ASN A 40 7.19 5.90 12.34
CA ASN A 40 6.90 4.52 12.72
C ASN A 40 7.26 3.52 11.60
N ASN A 41 7.93 3.99 10.54
CA ASN A 41 8.23 3.23 9.33
C ASN A 41 7.03 2.39 8.85
N SER A 42 5.85 3.02 8.81
CA SER A 42 4.58 2.35 8.58
C SER A 42 3.83 2.99 7.43
N ILE A 43 3.05 2.21 6.68
CA ILE A 43 2.14 2.72 5.66
C ILE A 43 0.70 2.34 5.97
N TYR A 44 -0.20 3.30 5.76
CA TYR A 44 -1.63 3.15 5.89
C TYR A 44 -2.26 3.27 4.51
N ILE A 45 -2.79 2.18 3.99
CA ILE A 45 -3.46 2.12 2.68
C ILE A 45 -4.96 2.10 2.92
N TYR A 46 -5.64 3.11 2.40
CA TYR A 46 -7.07 3.29 2.50
C TYR A 46 -7.75 2.84 1.22
N LEU A 47 -8.61 1.82 1.27
CA LEU A 47 -9.33 1.28 0.11
C LEU A 47 -10.84 1.30 0.38
N GLU A 48 -11.61 1.71 -0.62
CA GLU A 48 -13.07 1.59 -0.60
C GLU A 48 -13.50 0.12 -0.80
N GLY A 49 -14.48 -0.37 -0.06
CA GLY A 49 -15.00 -1.74 -0.21
C GLY A 49 -14.24 -2.81 0.57
N LEU A 50 -13.23 -2.44 1.36
CA LEU A 50 -12.54 -3.37 2.27
C LEU A 50 -13.50 -4.03 3.28
N GLU A 51 -14.60 -3.37 3.65
CA GLU A 51 -15.61 -3.92 4.55
C GLU A 51 -16.39 -5.11 3.98
N ASP A 52 -16.36 -5.34 2.67
CA ASP A 52 -16.99 -6.49 2.02
C ASP A 52 -16.16 -7.77 2.18
N TYR A 53 -14.92 -7.64 2.67
CA TYR A 53 -13.98 -8.73 2.87
C TYR A 53 -13.75 -8.98 4.37
N SER A 54 -13.62 -10.24 4.75
CA SER A 54 -13.16 -10.58 6.09
C SER A 54 -11.67 -10.29 6.25
N GLU A 55 -11.20 -10.07 7.49
CA GLU A 55 -9.79 -9.85 7.78
C GLU A 55 -8.88 -10.95 7.17
N GLN A 56 -9.34 -12.21 7.18
CA GLN A 56 -8.62 -13.32 6.59
C GLN A 56 -8.54 -13.23 5.05
N GLU A 57 -9.64 -12.86 4.38
CA GLU A 57 -9.63 -12.66 2.93
C GLU A 57 -8.73 -11.49 2.54
N VAL A 58 -8.75 -10.40 3.31
CA VAL A 58 -7.87 -9.25 3.10
C VAL A 58 -6.41 -9.67 3.22
N GLU A 59 -6.04 -10.46 4.23
CA GLU A 59 -4.69 -11.00 4.38
C GLU A 59 -4.31 -11.92 3.22
N GLU A 60 -5.19 -12.85 2.81
CA GLU A 60 -4.95 -13.78 1.70
C GLU A 60 -4.74 -13.06 0.35
N PHE A 61 -5.47 -11.97 0.10
CA PHE A 61 -5.33 -11.18 -1.14
C PHE A 61 -4.13 -10.23 -1.11
N SER A 62 -3.84 -9.62 0.04
CA SER A 62 -2.76 -8.64 0.16
C SER A 62 -1.38 -9.27 0.31
N ALA A 63 -1.25 -10.39 1.04
CA ALA A 63 0.03 -11.06 1.28
C ALA A 63 0.89 -11.26 0.01
N PRO A 64 0.38 -11.83 -1.10
CA PRO A 64 1.20 -12.00 -2.30
C PRO A 64 1.65 -10.67 -2.94
N LEU A 65 0.83 -9.61 -2.85
CA LEU A 65 1.18 -8.28 -3.37
C LEU A 65 2.25 -7.61 -2.51
N LEU A 66 2.19 -7.81 -1.20
CA LEU A 66 3.17 -7.31 -0.24
C LEU A 66 4.50 -8.07 -0.31
N GLU A 67 4.48 -9.36 -0.68
CA GLU A 67 5.71 -10.13 -0.91
C GLU A 67 6.38 -9.80 -2.25
N GLU A 68 5.60 -9.41 -3.26
CA GLU A 68 6.13 -9.04 -4.58
C GLU A 68 6.84 -7.68 -4.58
N LEU A 69 6.33 -6.75 -3.78
CA LEU A 69 6.87 -5.40 -3.66
C LEU A 69 7.79 -5.35 -2.44
N ASP A 70 9.10 -5.20 -2.70
CA ASP A 70 10.16 -5.13 -1.68
C ASP A 70 10.11 -3.79 -0.93
N LEU A 71 8.99 -3.54 -0.24
CA LEU A 71 8.75 -2.32 0.52
C LEU A 71 9.35 -2.47 1.91
N ASP A 72 10.32 -1.63 2.23
CA ASP A 72 11.05 -1.59 3.51
C ASP A 72 10.20 -1.05 4.70
N PHE A 73 8.88 -1.29 4.72
CA PHE A 73 8.02 -0.90 5.84
C PHE A 73 8.02 -1.94 6.97
N GLU A 74 8.04 -1.47 8.21
CA GLU A 74 7.89 -2.36 9.38
C GLU A 74 6.45 -2.84 9.53
N HIS A 75 5.47 -1.97 9.24
CA HIS A 75 4.06 -2.28 9.33
C HIS A 75 3.27 -1.72 8.15
N ILE A 76 2.37 -2.55 7.61
CA ILE A 76 1.47 -2.20 6.52
C ILE A 76 0.04 -2.39 7.01
N PHE A 77 -0.75 -1.33 6.98
CA PHE A 77 -2.13 -1.33 7.45
C PHE A 77 -3.09 -1.09 6.29
N LEU A 78 -4.03 -2.01 6.08
CA LEU A 78 -5.14 -1.86 5.16
C LEU A 78 -6.36 -1.36 5.93
N LEU A 79 -6.91 -0.23 5.53
CA LEU A 79 -8.00 0.45 6.22
C LEU A 79 -9.12 0.78 5.24
N THR A 80 -10.38 0.66 5.67
CA THR A 80 -11.51 1.14 4.88
C THR A 80 -11.41 2.66 4.67
N LEU A 81 -11.53 3.09 3.42
CA LEU A 81 -11.71 4.48 3.07
C LEU A 81 -13.15 4.89 3.36
N LEU A 82 -13.37 5.62 4.46
CA LEU A 82 -14.66 6.21 4.78
C LEU A 82 -14.88 7.44 3.88
N ALA A 83 -15.85 7.35 2.97
CA ALA A 83 -16.26 8.45 2.09
C ALA A 83 -16.87 9.65 2.83
#